data_AF-A0A9P7TS31-F1
#
_entry.id   AF-A0A9P7TS31-F1
#
_cell.length_a   1.000
_cell.length_b   1.000
_cell.length_c   1.000
_cell.angle_alpha   90.00
_cell.angle_beta   90.00
_cell.angle_gamma   90.00
#
_symmetry.space_group_name_H-M   'P 1'
#
loop_
_entity.id
_entity.type
_entity.pdbx_description
1 polymer ?
#
loop_
_entity_poly.entity_id
_entity_poly.type
_entity_poly.pdbx_seq_one_letter_code
_entity_poly.pdbx_strand_id
1 'polypeptide(L)'
;MDQQSQIDALNERIRNLEQHSRENDTPSKQTAEALLPQEHDRSLQQNQEAAETSPRVELKDKEIIIQEKDEQIRVKDGQILAKDGQIEDKERQIQKIEKRKEEQFREYKKSEDTLRQALQEKEMKVQKIETALKEKEMEVHKKDMEMQNTLRQALQEVQKIQTELKDKLKVKEIEVLEKDMEMERKDIEMETKVLELRMKDNEVQEKNRLLEGKNDELRDKDRMLEERDLMLEEKDLMLEERDRQLRLSNFIEYIEQCFLSYVLTIEPNALHRTEIGVTKLTNRFQPYDTAHWANFLREQRVIFNLLCALFPSELRVFPRLITVQEIGSKIRPIASEKATEMFIHTHFEGPVTDIINMLHVVDPDGTICQMEGDLDFIYHPKDIDDNPGMLPVRAFAPPHTLALRENEFRPDEICVVVKWQAGRGQNILLFPCECKAPHNLTEADLVAVLPYIVDFREANKPAGISQQAWNSVRHALMQAYDYMIQSLSEFGILTTGMSIVFLHVDWASGARTLHHHLVRPAYDVAQAPREDTAFHSAVGQYVSFIVMALRQSRHVDQESRVITRKDLLKASMGSKITTKDAAGGSASTSSKSRALP
;
A
#
# COMPACT_ATOMS: atom_id res chain seq x y z
N MET A 1 29.94 -119.27 -9.54
CA MET A 1 28.84 -118.46 -8.95
C MET A 1 27.49 -118.94 -9.50
N ASP A 2 27.20 -120.22 -9.67
CA ASP A 2 27.03 -121.32 -8.67
C ASP A 2 28.05 -121.45 -7.51
N GLN A 3 27.75 -122.32 -6.54
CA GLN A 3 28.46 -122.63 -5.29
C GLN A 3 28.18 -121.66 -4.12
N GLN A 4 27.03 -121.89 -3.46
CA GLN A 4 27.03 -122.17 -2.00
C GLN A 4 25.75 -122.89 -1.49
N SER A 5 24.84 -123.34 -2.37
CA SER A 5 23.65 -124.14 -1.98
C SER A 5 23.70 -125.57 -2.52
N GLN A 6 24.90 -126.14 -2.63
CA GLN A 6 25.16 -127.40 -3.34
C GLN A 6 26.13 -128.35 -2.59
N ILE A 7 26.46 -128.07 -1.31
CA ILE A 7 27.52 -128.78 -0.57
C ILE A 7 27.09 -129.39 0.77
N ASP A 8 26.04 -128.90 1.45
CA ASP A 8 25.77 -129.33 2.84
C ASP A 8 24.85 -130.57 3.01
N ALA A 9 24.45 -131.23 1.91
CA ALA A 9 23.81 -132.57 1.94
C ALA A 9 23.72 -133.23 0.53
N LEU A 10 24.67 -134.02 0.02
CA LEU A 10 26.02 -134.39 0.49
C LEU A 10 26.13 -135.12 1.84
N ASN A 11 25.29 -136.14 2.07
CA ASN A 11 25.60 -137.13 3.11
C ASN A 11 25.14 -138.59 2.88
N GLU A 12 24.94 -139.02 1.61
CA GLU A 12 25.09 -140.44 1.30
C GLU A 12 25.56 -140.70 -0.15
N ARG A 13 26.89 -140.63 -0.35
CA ARG A 13 27.59 -141.11 -1.55
C ARG A 13 29.05 -141.45 -1.18
N ILE A 14 29.68 -142.31 -1.97
CA ILE A 14 31.13 -142.64 -1.99
C ILE A 14 31.66 -143.56 -0.86
N ARG A 15 31.77 -144.87 -1.17
CA ARG A 15 33.00 -145.71 -1.12
C ARG A 15 32.61 -147.18 -1.38
N ASN A 16 33.36 -148.01 -2.12
CA ASN A 16 34.66 -147.91 -2.81
C ASN A 16 34.44 -148.19 -4.34
N LEU A 17 35.31 -147.95 -5.33
CA LEU A 17 36.75 -148.26 -5.50
C LEU A 17 37.02 -149.78 -5.34
N GLU A 18 37.72 -150.53 -6.21
CA GLU A 18 38.35 -150.34 -7.53
C GLU A 18 37.93 -151.58 -8.40
N GLN A 19 38.52 -152.08 -9.50
CA GLN A 19 39.89 -152.02 -10.03
C GLN A 19 39.96 -152.64 -11.44
N HIS A 20 40.54 -151.92 -12.42
CA HIS A 20 41.19 -152.48 -13.66
C HIS A 20 40.29 -153.32 -14.61
N SER A 21 40.60 -153.66 -15.87
CA SER A 21 41.48 -153.21 -16.96
C SER A 21 41.41 -154.32 -18.06
N ARG A 22 41.75 -154.01 -19.33
CA ARG A 22 42.25 -154.94 -20.38
C ARG A 22 41.34 -155.99 -21.07
N GLU A 23 41.81 -156.33 -22.29
CA GLU A 23 41.71 -157.62 -23.05
C GLU A 23 40.30 -158.17 -23.41
N ASN A 24 40.01 -158.65 -24.65
CA ASN A 24 40.54 -159.77 -25.46
C ASN A 24 40.21 -161.16 -24.84
N ASP A 25 39.81 -162.23 -25.56
CA ASP A 25 39.53 -162.43 -27.01
C ASP A 25 38.81 -163.77 -27.32
N THR A 26 37.92 -163.81 -28.33
CA THR A 26 37.53 -165.01 -29.16
C THR A 26 36.96 -166.28 -28.45
N PRO A 27 36.63 -167.40 -29.15
CA PRO A 27 36.23 -167.68 -30.56
C PRO A 27 34.69 -167.80 -30.72
N SER A 28 33.99 -168.40 -31.71
CA SER A 28 34.20 -169.11 -33.02
C SER A 28 32.89 -168.93 -33.86
N LYS A 29 32.71 -169.13 -35.18
CA LYS A 29 32.97 -170.22 -36.18
C LYS A 29 32.16 -171.53 -35.97
N GLN A 30 31.59 -172.23 -36.98
CA GLN A 30 31.38 -172.02 -38.43
C GLN A 30 30.43 -173.15 -38.99
N THR A 31 29.70 -172.93 -40.11
CA THR A 31 29.23 -173.93 -41.14
C THR A 31 28.32 -175.14 -40.72
N ALA A 32 27.67 -175.93 -41.59
CA ALA A 32 26.99 -175.78 -42.90
C ALA A 32 26.26 -177.12 -43.28
N GLU A 33 25.39 -177.13 -44.32
CA GLU A 33 24.88 -178.36 -45.05
C GLU A 33 24.05 -179.40 -44.22
N ALA A 34 23.42 -180.51 -44.71
CA ALA A 34 22.68 -180.91 -45.93
C ALA A 34 22.05 -182.35 -45.69
N LEU A 35 21.09 -182.96 -46.41
CA LEU A 35 19.99 -182.58 -47.34
C LEU A 35 19.01 -183.79 -47.54
N LEU A 36 17.69 -183.54 -47.69
CA LEU A 36 16.65 -184.45 -48.26
C LEU A 36 16.36 -185.81 -47.48
N PRO A 37 15.75 -186.90 -48.03
CA PRO A 37 14.33 -187.20 -47.69
C PRO A 37 13.90 -188.70 -47.48
N GLN A 38 12.63 -188.88 -47.05
CA GLN A 38 11.68 -190.00 -47.32
C GLN A 38 11.90 -191.49 -46.90
N GLU A 39 10.78 -192.11 -46.49
CA GLU A 39 10.37 -193.55 -46.54
C GLU A 39 11.01 -194.64 -45.64
N HIS A 40 10.14 -195.63 -45.32
CA HIS A 40 10.24 -197.04 -44.86
C HIS A 40 11.61 -197.80 -44.82
N ASP A 41 11.81 -198.89 -44.07
CA ASP A 41 10.89 -199.79 -43.31
C ASP A 41 11.55 -200.50 -42.09
N ARG A 42 10.73 -201.19 -41.27
CA ARG A 42 11.01 -202.44 -40.51
C ARG A 42 12.23 -202.63 -39.56
N SER A 43 11.85 -202.96 -38.31
CA SER A 43 12.05 -204.28 -37.65
C SER A 43 13.06 -204.48 -36.49
N LEU A 44 12.49 -205.05 -35.42
CA LEU A 44 12.98 -206.14 -34.54
C LEU A 44 14.12 -205.89 -33.53
N GLN A 45 13.74 -206.11 -32.26
CA GLN A 45 14.47 -206.91 -31.23
C GLN A 45 15.82 -206.39 -30.69
N GLN A 46 16.18 -206.58 -29.41
CA GLN A 46 15.44 -207.10 -28.24
C GLN A 46 16.18 -206.67 -26.94
N ASN A 47 15.57 -206.95 -25.77
CA ASN A 47 16.25 -207.10 -24.47
C ASN A 47 16.89 -205.80 -23.92
N GLN A 48 17.25 -205.60 -22.65
CA GLN A 48 17.05 -206.22 -21.31
C GLN A 48 17.61 -205.16 -20.31
N GLU A 49 17.32 -205.11 -19.01
CA GLU A 49 16.43 -205.85 -18.10
C GLU A 49 16.22 -205.01 -16.80
N ALA A 50 15.15 -205.31 -16.05
CA ALA A 50 14.99 -205.01 -14.60
C ALA A 50 14.99 -203.51 -14.17
N ALA A 51 14.49 -203.12 -12.98
CA ALA A 51 13.84 -203.89 -11.91
C ALA A 51 12.69 -203.07 -11.26
N GLU A 52 11.66 -203.77 -10.76
CA GLU A 52 11.05 -203.65 -9.40
C GLU A 52 10.67 -202.24 -8.81
N THR A 53 9.52 -202.01 -8.13
CA THR A 53 8.43 -202.89 -7.63
C THR A 53 7.13 -202.14 -7.18
N SER A 54 5.97 -202.83 -7.27
CA SER A 54 4.80 -202.77 -6.33
C SER A 54 3.71 -201.63 -6.39
N PRO A 55 2.46 -201.81 -5.82
CA PRO A 55 1.30 -202.15 -6.68
C PRO A 55 -0.15 -201.64 -6.33
N ARG A 56 -1.09 -201.91 -7.27
CA ARG A 56 -2.57 -202.12 -7.12
C ARG A 56 -3.49 -200.87 -6.94
N VAL A 57 -4.76 -200.78 -7.38
CA VAL A 57 -5.87 -201.67 -7.90
C VAL A 57 -6.64 -200.91 -9.04
N GLU A 58 -7.75 -201.27 -9.75
CA GLU A 58 -8.74 -202.39 -9.88
C GLU A 58 -9.37 -202.38 -11.33
N LEU A 59 -10.43 -203.16 -11.67
CA LEU A 59 -10.99 -203.27 -13.05
C LEU A 59 -12.46 -203.76 -13.19
N LYS A 60 -13.13 -203.40 -14.31
CA LYS A 60 -14.49 -203.85 -14.74
C LYS A 60 -14.72 -203.53 -16.23
N ASP A 61 -14.91 -204.49 -17.15
CA ASP A 61 -15.05 -204.17 -18.60
C ASP A 61 -15.53 -205.32 -19.54
N LYS A 62 -15.84 -204.97 -20.82
CA LYS A 62 -16.08 -205.84 -22.02
C LYS A 62 -17.48 -206.44 -22.33
N GLU A 63 -18.50 -205.63 -22.61
CA GLU A 63 -19.73 -206.08 -23.32
C GLU A 63 -20.15 -205.11 -24.46
N ILE A 64 -19.15 -204.57 -25.18
CA ILE A 64 -19.29 -203.60 -26.28
C ILE A 64 -19.16 -204.32 -27.64
N ILE A 65 -19.63 -203.70 -28.74
CA ILE A 65 -19.07 -203.68 -30.13
C ILE A 65 -20.12 -203.91 -31.24
N ILE A 66 -20.92 -204.98 -31.20
CA ILE A 66 -21.54 -205.48 -32.45
C ILE A 66 -22.70 -204.61 -32.97
N GLN A 67 -23.50 -203.99 -32.10
CA GLN A 67 -24.65 -203.17 -32.52
C GLN A 67 -24.27 -201.79 -33.14
N GLU A 68 -23.02 -201.35 -33.02
CA GLU A 68 -22.63 -199.97 -33.41
C GLU A 68 -22.51 -199.73 -34.93
N LYS A 69 -22.56 -200.76 -35.78
CA LYS A 69 -22.24 -200.63 -37.21
C LYS A 69 -23.42 -200.49 -38.17
N ASP A 70 -24.63 -200.90 -37.80
CA ASP A 70 -25.78 -200.96 -38.72
C ASP A 70 -26.15 -199.59 -39.33
N GLU A 71 -26.15 -198.54 -38.52
CA GLU A 71 -26.65 -197.22 -38.95
C GLU A 71 -25.58 -196.37 -39.69
N GLN A 72 -24.29 -196.71 -39.55
CA GLN A 72 -23.19 -195.80 -39.93
C GLN A 72 -22.93 -195.65 -41.43
N ILE A 73 -23.36 -196.62 -42.26
CA ILE A 73 -23.11 -196.59 -43.71
C ILE A 73 -24.21 -195.79 -44.42
N ARG A 74 -25.48 -196.11 -44.14
CA ARG A 74 -26.67 -195.46 -44.72
C ARG A 74 -26.71 -193.94 -44.48
N VAL A 75 -26.09 -193.48 -43.39
CA VAL A 75 -25.95 -192.05 -43.05
C VAL A 75 -24.85 -191.33 -43.84
N LYS A 76 -23.83 -192.03 -44.37
CA LYS A 76 -22.67 -191.38 -45.01
C LYS A 76 -22.90 -190.99 -46.46
N ASP A 77 -23.50 -191.84 -47.28
CA ASP A 77 -23.69 -191.55 -48.71
C ASP A 77 -24.64 -190.37 -48.93
N GLY A 78 -25.66 -190.23 -48.08
CA GLY A 78 -26.55 -189.06 -48.06
C GLY A 78 -25.86 -187.74 -47.64
N GLN A 79 -24.66 -187.78 -47.05
CA GLN A 79 -23.91 -186.60 -46.64
C GLN A 79 -22.90 -186.10 -47.69
N ILE A 80 -22.64 -186.86 -48.76
CA ILE A 80 -21.69 -186.47 -49.81
C ILE A 80 -22.38 -185.55 -50.83
N LEU A 81 -23.47 -186.02 -51.45
CA LEU A 81 -24.26 -185.24 -52.42
C LEU A 81 -24.78 -183.90 -51.85
N ALA A 82 -25.00 -183.83 -50.53
CA ALA A 82 -25.43 -182.61 -49.84
C ALA A 82 -24.29 -181.60 -49.57
N LYS A 83 -23.02 -181.98 -49.74
CA LYS A 83 -21.84 -181.12 -49.53
C LYS A 83 -21.35 -180.46 -50.80
N ASP A 84 -21.35 -181.16 -51.94
CA ASP A 84 -20.88 -180.60 -53.21
C ASP A 84 -21.73 -179.38 -53.63
N GLY A 85 -23.05 -179.44 -53.44
CA GLY A 85 -23.96 -178.31 -53.63
C GLY A 85 -23.74 -177.12 -52.67
N GLN A 86 -22.95 -177.27 -51.61
CA GLN A 86 -22.54 -176.17 -50.71
C GLN A 86 -21.17 -175.56 -51.07
N ILE A 87 -20.44 -176.14 -52.03
CA ILE A 87 -19.14 -175.63 -52.48
C ILE A 87 -19.37 -174.58 -53.58
N GLU A 88 -20.12 -174.92 -54.63
CA GLU A 88 -20.36 -174.00 -55.77
C GLU A 88 -21.06 -172.68 -55.38
N ASP A 89 -21.83 -172.65 -54.30
CA ASP A 89 -22.50 -171.42 -53.85
C ASP A 89 -21.58 -170.53 -53.01
N LYS A 90 -20.59 -171.11 -52.31
CA LYS A 90 -19.58 -170.34 -51.55
C LYS A 90 -18.57 -169.66 -52.48
N GLU A 91 -18.13 -170.33 -53.54
CA GLU A 91 -17.21 -169.74 -54.52
C GLU A 91 -17.82 -168.51 -55.21
N ARG A 92 -19.13 -168.55 -55.52
CA ARG A 92 -19.89 -167.43 -56.08
C ARG A 92 -20.06 -166.23 -55.13
N GLN A 93 -19.83 -166.39 -53.83
CA GLN A 93 -19.85 -165.28 -52.87
C GLN A 93 -18.49 -164.58 -52.76
N ILE A 94 -17.38 -165.32 -52.85
CA ILE A 94 -16.01 -164.77 -52.70
C ILE A 94 -15.71 -163.73 -53.79
N GLN A 95 -15.96 -164.06 -55.06
CA GLN A 95 -15.70 -163.16 -56.20
C GLN A 95 -16.45 -161.81 -56.12
N LYS A 96 -17.59 -161.75 -55.42
CA LYS A 96 -18.35 -160.49 -55.22
C LYS A 96 -17.74 -159.57 -54.15
N ILE A 97 -16.92 -160.11 -53.25
CA ILE A 97 -16.29 -159.35 -52.15
C ILE A 97 -14.99 -158.68 -52.64
N GLU A 98 -14.17 -159.40 -53.41
CA GLU A 98 -12.88 -158.89 -53.90
C GLU A 98 -13.06 -157.68 -54.81
N LYS A 99 -13.98 -157.75 -55.79
CA LYS A 99 -14.24 -156.65 -56.74
C LYS A 99 -14.64 -155.34 -56.05
N ARG A 100 -15.35 -155.40 -54.92
CA ARG A 100 -15.72 -154.21 -54.13
C ARG A 100 -14.53 -153.52 -53.46
N LYS A 101 -13.48 -154.27 -53.07
CA LYS A 101 -12.27 -153.68 -52.47
C LYS A 101 -11.44 -152.88 -53.48
N GLU A 102 -11.32 -153.38 -54.71
CA GLU A 102 -10.56 -152.71 -55.79
C GLU A 102 -11.18 -151.39 -56.25
N GLU A 103 -12.49 -151.20 -56.09
CA GLU A 103 -13.17 -149.96 -56.42
C GLU A 103 -12.92 -148.90 -55.34
N GLN A 104 -13.08 -149.24 -54.05
CA GLN A 104 -12.82 -148.32 -52.93
C GLN A 104 -11.36 -147.84 -52.88
N PHE A 105 -10.38 -148.72 -53.16
CA PHE A 105 -8.96 -148.34 -53.13
C PHE A 105 -8.61 -147.29 -54.22
N ARG A 106 -9.30 -147.31 -55.36
CA ARG A 106 -9.08 -146.34 -56.46
C ARG A 106 -9.66 -144.95 -56.18
N GLU A 107 -10.77 -144.86 -55.43
CA GLU A 107 -11.28 -143.55 -54.98
C GLU A 107 -10.35 -142.91 -53.94
N TYR A 108 -9.90 -143.70 -52.95
CA TYR A 108 -9.03 -143.18 -51.88
C TYR A 108 -7.74 -142.58 -52.43
N LYS A 109 -7.14 -143.22 -53.45
CA LYS A 109 -5.91 -142.77 -54.10
C LYS A 109 -6.05 -141.39 -54.76
N LYS A 110 -7.15 -141.15 -55.50
CA LYS A 110 -7.43 -139.85 -56.13
C LYS A 110 -7.62 -138.71 -55.13
N SER A 111 -8.17 -139.02 -53.95
CA SER A 111 -8.34 -138.04 -52.87
C SER A 111 -6.99 -137.59 -52.30
N GLU A 112 -6.06 -138.53 -52.08
CA GLU A 112 -4.70 -138.24 -51.58
C GLU A 112 -3.94 -137.27 -52.50
N ASP A 113 -3.89 -137.57 -53.80
CA ASP A 113 -3.13 -136.78 -54.78
C ASP A 113 -3.69 -135.35 -54.93
N THR A 114 -5.01 -135.19 -54.83
CA THR A 114 -5.69 -133.88 -54.90
C THR A 114 -5.34 -133.01 -53.67
N LEU A 115 -5.31 -133.61 -52.47
CA LEU A 115 -4.93 -132.90 -51.24
C LEU A 115 -3.45 -132.51 -51.24
N ARG A 116 -2.55 -133.33 -51.79
CA ARG A 116 -1.11 -133.03 -51.91
C ARG A 116 -0.85 -131.76 -52.74
N GLN A 117 -1.52 -131.61 -53.89
CA GLN A 117 -1.36 -130.41 -54.73
C GLN A 117 -1.86 -129.14 -54.02
N ALA A 118 -3.00 -129.21 -53.33
CA ALA A 118 -3.56 -128.09 -52.58
C ALA A 118 -2.65 -127.63 -51.42
N LEU A 119 -1.85 -128.54 -50.85
CA LEU A 119 -0.90 -128.22 -49.78
C LEU A 119 0.31 -127.44 -50.33
N GLN A 120 0.97 -127.92 -51.39
CA GLN A 120 2.11 -127.21 -52.00
C GLN A 120 1.75 -125.80 -52.48
N GLU A 121 0.54 -125.62 -53.03
CA GLU A 121 0.07 -124.32 -53.52
C GLU A 121 -0.23 -123.33 -52.38
N LYS A 122 -0.47 -123.82 -51.15
CA LYS A 122 -0.53 -123.02 -49.91
C LYS A 122 0.86 -122.69 -49.37
N GLU A 123 1.78 -123.64 -49.35
CA GLU A 123 3.15 -123.47 -48.81
C GLU A 123 3.91 -122.35 -49.54
N MET A 124 3.88 -122.31 -50.88
CA MET A 124 4.51 -121.22 -51.65
C MET A 124 3.87 -119.85 -51.39
N LYS A 125 2.59 -119.79 -51.01
CA LYS A 125 1.90 -118.54 -50.66
C LYS A 125 2.32 -118.04 -49.27
N VAL A 126 2.60 -118.95 -48.33
CA VAL A 126 3.14 -118.60 -46.99
C VAL A 126 4.55 -118.02 -47.11
N GLN A 127 5.48 -118.69 -47.82
CA GLN A 127 6.87 -118.22 -47.95
C GLN A 127 6.98 -116.80 -48.57
N LYS A 128 6.09 -116.46 -49.51
CA LYS A 128 6.01 -115.09 -50.09
C LYS A 128 5.52 -114.03 -49.09
N ILE A 129 4.73 -114.42 -48.08
CA ILE A 129 4.27 -113.50 -47.03
C ILE A 129 5.36 -113.34 -45.97
N GLU A 130 6.02 -114.42 -45.55
CA GLU A 130 7.11 -114.38 -44.56
C GLU A 130 8.30 -113.52 -45.00
N THR A 131 8.64 -113.55 -46.30
CA THR A 131 9.70 -112.70 -46.87
C THR A 131 9.32 -111.22 -46.86
N ALA A 132 8.10 -110.89 -47.30
CA ALA A 132 7.59 -109.51 -47.28
C ALA A 132 7.41 -108.95 -45.85
N LEU A 133 7.12 -109.80 -44.86
CA LEU A 133 7.00 -109.37 -43.46
C LEU A 133 8.35 -108.87 -42.91
N LYS A 134 9.43 -109.63 -43.14
CA LYS A 134 10.78 -109.30 -42.66
C LYS A 134 11.33 -108.00 -43.24
N GLU A 135 11.04 -107.70 -44.51
CA GLU A 135 11.40 -106.41 -45.11
C GLU A 135 10.66 -105.24 -44.43
N LYS A 136 9.38 -105.42 -44.09
CA LYS A 136 8.60 -104.40 -43.37
C LYS A 136 9.04 -104.23 -41.92
N GLU A 137 9.41 -105.29 -41.22
CA GLU A 137 9.95 -105.21 -39.85
C GLU A 137 11.24 -104.39 -39.80
N MET A 138 12.16 -104.57 -40.76
CA MET A 138 13.38 -103.77 -40.84
C MET A 138 13.10 -102.30 -41.22
N GLU A 139 12.12 -102.02 -42.09
CA GLU A 139 11.71 -100.64 -42.42
C GLU A 139 11.16 -99.90 -41.18
N VAL A 140 10.35 -100.60 -40.36
CA VAL A 140 9.80 -100.05 -39.11
C VAL A 140 10.91 -99.81 -38.09
N HIS A 141 11.80 -100.78 -37.85
CA HIS A 141 12.87 -100.63 -36.87
C HIS A 141 13.83 -99.48 -37.20
N LYS A 142 14.13 -99.25 -38.49
CA LYS A 142 14.93 -98.10 -38.93
C LYS A 142 14.25 -96.76 -38.58
N LYS A 143 12.96 -96.63 -38.88
CA LYS A 143 12.21 -95.39 -38.58
C LYS A 143 12.07 -95.15 -37.08
N ASP A 144 11.97 -96.20 -36.28
CA ASP A 144 11.93 -96.06 -34.82
C ASP A 144 13.27 -95.53 -34.25
N MET A 145 14.43 -96.00 -34.77
CA MET A 145 15.72 -95.37 -34.45
C MET A 145 15.80 -93.90 -34.88
N GLU A 146 15.34 -93.56 -36.09
CA GLU A 146 15.34 -92.18 -36.59
C GLU A 146 14.44 -91.27 -35.70
N MET A 147 13.28 -91.78 -35.26
CA MET A 147 12.37 -91.10 -34.34
C MET A 147 12.97 -90.93 -32.93
N GLN A 148 13.58 -91.98 -32.35
CA GLN A 148 14.21 -91.90 -31.03
C GLN A 148 15.38 -90.90 -31.00
N ASN A 149 16.19 -90.84 -32.05
CA ASN A 149 17.28 -89.86 -32.17
C ASN A 149 16.73 -88.43 -32.29
N THR A 150 15.68 -88.22 -33.08
CA THR A 150 15.02 -86.90 -33.22
C THR A 150 14.41 -86.43 -31.89
N LEU A 151 13.72 -87.32 -31.18
CA LEU A 151 13.14 -87.04 -29.86
C LEU A 151 14.23 -86.67 -28.83
N ARG A 152 15.38 -87.37 -28.86
CA ARG A 152 16.52 -87.09 -27.99
C ARG A 152 17.11 -85.69 -28.21
N GLN A 153 17.23 -85.27 -29.48
CA GLN A 153 17.69 -83.92 -29.82
C GLN A 153 16.69 -82.85 -29.34
N ALA A 154 15.39 -83.02 -29.62
CA ALA A 154 14.36 -82.09 -29.17
C ALA A 154 14.32 -81.93 -27.64
N LEU A 155 14.47 -83.02 -26.88
CA LEU A 155 14.54 -82.99 -25.41
C LEU A 155 15.76 -82.20 -24.91
N GLN A 156 16.93 -82.31 -25.57
CA GLN A 156 18.12 -81.55 -25.22
C GLN A 156 17.97 -80.05 -25.51
N GLU A 157 17.34 -79.68 -26.64
CA GLU A 157 17.06 -78.28 -26.95
C GLU A 157 16.05 -77.66 -25.98
N VAL A 158 14.97 -78.37 -25.63
CA VAL A 158 13.99 -77.91 -24.63
C VAL A 158 14.65 -77.69 -23.27
N GLN A 159 15.50 -78.61 -22.80
CA GLN A 159 16.24 -78.44 -21.55
C GLN A 159 17.19 -77.22 -21.59
N LYS A 160 17.89 -77.00 -22.71
CA LYS A 160 18.77 -75.84 -22.89
C LYS A 160 17.99 -74.52 -22.88
N ILE A 161 16.87 -74.46 -23.60
CA ILE A 161 15.99 -73.27 -23.63
C ILE A 161 15.41 -73.01 -22.23
N GLN A 162 15.04 -74.05 -21.49
CA GLN A 162 14.49 -73.94 -20.15
C GLN A 162 15.52 -73.44 -19.12
N THR A 163 16.80 -73.83 -19.21
CA THR A 163 17.86 -73.27 -18.37
C THR A 163 18.19 -71.83 -18.76
N GLU A 164 18.36 -71.53 -20.05
CA GLU A 164 18.59 -70.15 -20.53
C GLU A 164 17.48 -69.18 -20.12
N LEU A 165 16.21 -69.58 -20.20
CA LEU A 165 15.09 -68.76 -19.74
C LEU A 165 15.11 -68.55 -18.22
N LYS A 166 15.41 -69.60 -17.45
CA LYS A 166 15.46 -69.53 -15.98
C LYS A 166 16.55 -68.57 -15.49
N ASP A 167 17.71 -68.55 -16.13
CA ASP A 167 18.80 -67.66 -15.74
C ASP A 167 18.60 -66.23 -16.27
N LYS A 168 18.00 -66.05 -17.47
CA LYS A 168 17.53 -64.73 -17.95
C LYS A 168 16.43 -64.13 -17.05
N LEU A 169 15.59 -64.96 -16.43
CA LEU A 169 14.59 -64.51 -15.46
C LEU A 169 15.25 -63.94 -14.20
N LYS A 170 16.14 -64.70 -13.55
CA LYS A 170 16.89 -64.27 -12.36
C LYS A 170 17.63 -62.94 -12.56
N VAL A 171 18.28 -62.77 -13.71
CA VAL A 171 19.01 -61.53 -14.02
C VAL A 171 18.05 -60.34 -14.05
N LYS A 172 16.84 -60.50 -14.61
CA LYS A 172 15.80 -59.46 -14.58
C LYS A 172 15.20 -59.25 -13.21
N GLU A 173 15.01 -60.30 -12.41
CA GLU A 173 14.54 -60.19 -11.02
C GLU A 173 15.52 -59.35 -10.18
N ILE A 174 16.83 -59.55 -10.36
CA ILE A 174 17.89 -58.73 -9.74
C ILE A 174 17.87 -57.29 -10.31
N GLU A 175 17.82 -57.11 -11.62
CA GLU A 175 17.82 -55.79 -12.26
C GLU A 175 16.61 -54.92 -11.85
N VAL A 176 15.46 -55.55 -11.56
CA VAL A 176 14.27 -54.86 -11.00
C VAL A 176 14.51 -54.48 -9.54
N LEU A 177 14.95 -55.41 -8.70
CA LEU A 177 15.25 -55.13 -7.27
C LEU A 177 16.31 -54.03 -7.09
N GLU A 178 17.34 -53.99 -7.94
CA GLU A 178 18.36 -52.94 -7.91
C GLU A 178 17.79 -51.55 -8.24
N LYS A 179 16.85 -51.47 -9.20
CA LYS A 179 16.16 -50.22 -9.58
C LYS A 179 15.13 -49.79 -8.55
N ASP A 180 14.38 -50.72 -7.97
CA ASP A 180 13.42 -50.42 -6.90
C ASP A 180 14.16 -49.83 -5.68
N MET A 181 15.29 -50.44 -5.27
CA MET A 181 16.16 -49.89 -4.24
C MET A 181 16.81 -48.54 -4.63
N GLU A 182 16.99 -48.24 -5.92
CA GLU A 182 17.49 -46.94 -6.39
C GLU A 182 16.40 -45.86 -6.38
N MET A 183 15.16 -46.21 -6.71
CA MET A 183 14.00 -45.32 -6.59
C MET A 183 13.72 -44.99 -5.12
N GLU A 184 13.66 -45.99 -4.24
CA GLU A 184 13.41 -45.78 -2.81
C GLU A 184 14.48 -44.89 -2.15
N ARG A 185 15.76 -45.03 -2.54
CA ARG A 185 16.83 -44.09 -2.13
C ARG A 185 16.58 -42.65 -2.62
N LYS A 186 16.13 -42.47 -3.86
CA LYS A 186 15.84 -41.15 -4.44
C LYS A 186 14.60 -40.51 -3.83
N ASP A 187 13.58 -41.29 -3.49
CA ASP A 187 12.37 -40.79 -2.84
C ASP A 187 12.69 -40.30 -1.42
N ILE A 188 13.51 -41.03 -0.65
CA ILE A 188 14.05 -40.56 0.63
C ILE A 188 14.91 -39.30 0.48
N GLU A 189 15.73 -39.21 -0.58
CA GLU A 189 16.53 -38.01 -0.89
C GLU A 189 15.66 -36.81 -1.31
N MET A 190 14.52 -37.05 -1.97
CA MET A 190 13.55 -36.00 -2.29
C MET A 190 12.75 -35.56 -1.05
N GLU A 191 12.27 -36.49 -0.22
CA GLU A 191 11.49 -36.16 0.98
C GLU A 191 12.32 -35.34 1.99
N THR A 192 13.59 -35.71 2.19
CA THR A 192 14.54 -34.93 3.01
C THR A 192 14.80 -33.53 2.43
N LYS A 193 14.96 -33.39 1.10
CA LYS A 193 15.08 -32.07 0.45
C LYS A 193 13.79 -31.24 0.56
N VAL A 194 12.62 -31.85 0.47
CA VAL A 194 11.32 -31.18 0.65
C VAL A 194 11.15 -30.68 2.09
N LEU A 195 11.62 -31.45 3.08
CA LEU A 195 11.70 -31.03 4.48
C LEU A 195 12.65 -29.84 4.66
N GLU A 196 13.87 -29.89 4.10
CA GLU A 196 14.81 -28.75 4.14
C GLU A 196 14.23 -27.49 3.49
N LEU A 197 13.58 -27.61 2.32
CA LEU A 197 12.96 -26.49 1.63
C LEU A 197 11.82 -25.89 2.44
N ARG A 198 10.98 -26.72 3.08
CA ARG A 198 9.91 -26.25 3.97
C ARG A 198 10.47 -25.54 5.21
N MET A 199 11.58 -26.00 5.78
CA MET A 199 12.23 -25.32 6.90
C MET A 199 12.80 -23.96 6.47
N LYS A 200 13.45 -23.88 5.31
CA LYS A 200 13.98 -22.62 4.74
C LYS A 200 12.87 -21.63 4.38
N ASP A 201 11.75 -22.11 3.83
CA ASP A 201 10.59 -21.26 3.52
C ASP A 201 9.97 -20.68 4.80
N ASN A 202 9.76 -21.49 5.85
CA ASN A 202 9.32 -21.01 7.15
C ASN A 202 10.27 -19.94 7.74
N GLU A 203 11.59 -20.14 7.63
CA GLU A 203 12.60 -19.18 8.10
C GLU A 203 12.55 -17.86 7.32
N VAL A 204 12.32 -17.92 6.00
CA VAL A 204 12.12 -16.74 5.15
C VAL A 204 10.81 -16.02 5.46
N GLN A 205 9.70 -16.74 5.66
CA GLN A 205 8.42 -16.15 6.05
C GLN A 205 8.53 -15.40 7.38
N GLU A 206 9.20 -15.97 8.39
CA GLU A 206 9.35 -15.31 9.69
C GLU A 206 10.32 -14.12 9.64
N LYS A 207 11.40 -14.21 8.84
CA LYS A 207 12.28 -13.06 8.54
C LYS A 207 11.53 -11.93 7.82
N ASN A 208 10.64 -12.26 6.88
CA ASN A 208 9.83 -11.28 6.17
C ASN A 208 8.85 -10.56 7.11
N ARG A 209 8.15 -11.29 8.00
CA ARG A 209 7.30 -10.68 9.04
C ARG A 209 8.08 -9.75 9.97
N LEU A 210 9.27 -10.14 10.39
CA LEU A 210 10.13 -9.32 11.24
C LEU A 210 10.64 -8.07 10.52
N LEU A 211 10.86 -8.13 9.20
CA LEU A 211 11.21 -6.97 8.38
C LEU A 211 10.00 -6.05 8.15
N GLU A 212 8.82 -6.60 7.91
CA GLU A 212 7.57 -5.86 7.72
C GLU A 212 7.19 -5.08 8.98
N GLY A 213 7.18 -5.74 10.15
CA GLY A 213 6.97 -5.08 11.44
C GLY A 213 8.00 -4.00 11.74
N LYS A 214 9.28 -4.21 11.39
CA LYS A 214 10.33 -3.17 11.51
C LYS A 214 10.16 -2.00 10.55
N ASN A 215 9.61 -2.24 9.37
CA ASN A 215 9.36 -1.23 8.35
C ASN A 215 8.17 -0.33 8.73
N ASP A 216 7.13 -0.90 9.34
CA ASP A 216 6.03 -0.12 9.91
C ASP A 216 6.47 0.62 11.19
N GLU A 217 7.28 -0.02 12.05
CA GLU A 217 7.98 0.65 13.15
C GLU A 217 8.88 1.82 12.70
N LEU A 218 9.40 1.78 11.46
CA LEU A 218 10.21 2.86 10.89
C LEU A 218 9.29 3.99 10.41
N ARG A 219 8.26 3.67 9.62
CA ARG A 219 7.24 4.62 9.15
C ARG A 219 6.55 5.38 10.28
N ASP A 220 6.27 4.72 11.40
CA ASP A 220 5.72 5.37 12.60
C ASP A 220 6.72 6.35 13.24
N LYS A 221 8.02 6.03 13.24
CA LYS A 221 9.08 6.94 13.71
C LYS A 221 9.30 8.10 12.75
N ASP A 222 9.28 7.86 11.45
CA ASP A 222 9.41 8.89 10.41
C ASP A 222 8.25 9.89 10.52
N ARG A 223 7.01 9.42 10.63
CA ARG A 223 5.84 10.27 10.87
C ARG A 223 5.94 11.06 12.18
N MET A 224 6.38 10.44 13.27
CA MET A 224 6.60 11.16 14.55
C MET A 224 7.72 12.20 14.46
N LEU A 225 8.69 12.05 13.55
CA LEU A 225 9.70 13.06 13.27
C LEU A 225 9.13 14.20 12.42
N GLU A 226 8.34 13.91 11.38
CA GLU A 226 7.62 14.92 10.59
C GLU A 226 6.68 15.77 11.46
N GLU A 227 5.87 15.13 12.32
CA GLU A 227 4.99 15.80 13.29
C GLU A 227 5.79 16.65 14.29
N ARG A 228 6.95 16.18 14.75
CA ARG A 228 7.86 16.93 15.63
C ARG A 228 8.43 18.14 14.92
N ASP A 229 8.87 18.00 13.68
CA ASP A 229 9.60 19.05 12.95
C ASP A 229 8.64 20.17 12.52
N LEU A 230 7.41 19.84 12.17
CA LEU A 230 6.32 20.82 12.03
C LEU A 230 6.02 21.56 13.34
N MET A 231 5.97 20.85 14.49
CA MET A 231 5.81 21.47 15.81
C MET A 231 7.02 22.30 16.27
N LEU A 232 8.19 22.10 15.68
CA LEU A 232 9.38 22.93 15.90
C LEU A 232 9.32 24.18 15.03
N GLU A 233 9.00 24.05 13.72
CA GLU A 233 8.82 25.18 12.81
C GLU A 233 7.70 26.13 13.30
N GLU A 234 6.55 25.60 13.73
CA GLU A 234 5.45 26.40 14.30
C GLU A 234 5.90 27.14 15.58
N LYS A 235 6.74 26.50 16.40
CA LYS A 235 7.30 27.10 17.62
C LYS A 235 8.32 28.20 17.31
N ASP A 236 9.20 27.98 16.34
CA ASP A 236 10.22 28.93 15.98
C ASP A 236 9.58 30.17 15.34
N LEU A 237 8.55 30.01 14.49
CA LEU A 237 7.70 31.11 14.02
C LEU A 237 6.98 31.85 15.16
N MET A 238 6.44 31.14 16.15
CA MET A 238 5.87 31.77 17.35
C MET A 238 6.92 32.52 18.19
N LEU A 239 8.14 32.03 18.28
CA LEU A 239 9.24 32.69 19.00
C LEU A 239 9.73 33.93 18.25
N GLU A 240 9.94 33.85 16.93
CA GLU A 240 10.29 35.00 16.08
C GLU A 240 9.24 36.11 16.16
N GLU A 241 7.95 35.79 16.10
CA GLU A 241 6.90 36.79 16.28
C GLU A 241 6.90 37.37 17.70
N ARG A 242 7.08 36.57 18.75
CA ARG A 242 7.19 37.10 20.12
C ARG A 242 8.41 38.00 20.31
N ASP A 243 9.56 37.67 19.74
CA ASP A 243 10.75 38.50 19.79
C ASP A 243 10.59 39.76 18.94
N ARG A 244 9.88 39.70 17.80
CA ARG A 244 9.46 40.87 17.02
C ARG A 244 8.52 41.80 17.80
N GLN A 245 7.64 41.25 18.64
CA GLN A 245 6.73 42.01 19.50
C GLN A 245 7.42 42.59 20.74
N LEU A 246 8.46 41.90 21.27
CA LEU A 246 9.16 42.26 22.50
C LEU A 246 10.43 43.12 22.30
N ARG A 247 11.02 43.15 21.10
CA ARG A 247 12.11 44.06 20.75
C ARG A 247 11.64 45.51 20.66
N LEU A 248 12.57 46.46 20.77
CA LEU A 248 12.31 47.86 20.44
C LEU A 248 12.04 47.99 18.93
N SER A 249 11.11 48.87 18.59
CA SER A 249 10.73 49.13 17.20
C SER A 249 11.67 50.15 16.55
N ASN A 250 11.76 50.11 15.22
CA ASN A 250 12.30 51.24 14.44
C ASN A 250 11.18 52.25 14.13
N PHE A 251 11.54 53.40 13.55
CA PHE A 251 10.63 54.52 13.30
C PHE A 251 9.39 54.16 12.47
N ILE A 252 9.55 53.35 11.43
CA ILE A 252 8.43 52.91 10.58
C ILE A 252 7.56 51.90 11.31
N GLU A 253 8.16 50.86 11.90
CA GLU A 253 7.43 49.86 12.70
C GLU A 253 6.63 50.51 13.84
N TYR A 254 7.16 51.54 14.49
CA TYR A 254 6.48 52.28 15.56
C TYR A 254 5.23 52.99 15.04
N ILE A 255 5.38 53.81 14.00
CA ILE A 255 4.30 54.61 13.43
C ILE A 255 3.20 53.72 12.81
N GLU A 256 3.57 52.65 12.11
CA GLU A 256 2.61 51.68 11.59
C GLU A 256 1.85 50.98 12.72
N GLN A 257 2.53 50.60 13.81
CA GLN A 257 1.87 49.96 14.95
C GLN A 257 0.94 50.94 15.69
N CYS A 258 1.31 52.23 15.80
CA CYS A 258 0.41 53.27 16.30
C CYS A 258 -0.84 53.39 15.43
N PHE A 259 -0.70 53.43 14.10
CA PHE A 259 -1.85 53.46 13.19
C PHE A 259 -2.76 52.22 13.33
N LEU A 260 -2.17 51.02 13.44
CA LEU A 260 -2.91 49.77 13.58
C LEU A 260 -3.58 49.59 14.95
N SER A 261 -3.00 50.16 16.02
CA SER A 261 -3.50 50.00 17.40
C SER A 261 -4.42 51.13 17.85
N TYR A 262 -4.25 52.35 17.35
CA TYR A 262 -4.93 53.54 17.86
C TYR A 262 -6.22 53.87 17.09
N VAL A 263 -7.12 52.89 17.02
CA VAL A 263 -8.39 52.99 16.29
C VAL A 263 -9.43 53.77 17.10
N LEU A 264 -9.72 55.00 16.66
CA LEU A 264 -10.78 55.82 17.25
C LEU A 264 -12.17 55.24 16.93
N THR A 265 -12.99 55.04 17.95
CA THR A 265 -14.43 54.68 17.81
C THR A 265 -15.32 55.75 18.44
N ILE A 266 -16.56 55.89 17.98
CA ILE A 266 -17.54 56.84 18.56
C ILE A 266 -18.47 56.09 19.49
N GLU A 267 -18.80 56.68 20.66
CA GLU A 267 -19.77 56.13 21.61
C GLU A 267 -21.10 55.78 20.90
N PRO A 268 -21.53 54.50 20.86
CA PRO A 268 -22.65 54.09 20.03
C PRO A 268 -23.99 54.66 20.50
N ASN A 269 -24.19 54.88 21.81
CA ASN A 269 -25.42 55.49 22.30
C ASN A 269 -25.36 57.02 22.20
N ALA A 270 -26.17 57.60 21.32
CA ALA A 270 -26.29 59.05 21.16
C ALA A 270 -26.65 59.78 22.49
N LEU A 271 -27.36 59.12 23.42
CA LEU A 271 -27.73 59.70 24.72
C LEU A 271 -26.55 59.82 25.71
N HIS A 272 -25.41 59.18 25.43
CA HIS A 272 -24.18 59.30 26.22
C HIS A 272 -23.24 60.38 25.66
N ARG A 273 -23.52 60.93 24.47
CA ARG A 273 -22.68 61.93 23.81
C ARG A 273 -22.98 63.34 24.32
N THR A 274 -21.96 64.19 24.41
CA THR A 274 -22.19 65.62 24.64
C THR A 274 -22.77 66.26 23.38
N GLU A 275 -23.82 67.08 23.55
CA GLU A 275 -24.41 67.89 22.49
C GLU A 275 -23.42 68.92 21.91
N ILE A 276 -23.78 69.53 20.77
CA ILE A 276 -22.98 70.56 20.11
C ILE A 276 -23.02 71.85 20.95
N GLY A 277 -21.87 72.23 21.51
CA GLY A 277 -21.73 73.46 22.30
C GLY A 277 -21.93 74.72 21.45
N VAL A 278 -22.77 75.64 21.91
CA VAL A 278 -23.02 76.93 21.23
C VAL A 278 -21.94 77.95 21.62
N THR A 279 -20.74 77.82 21.03
CA THR A 279 -19.68 78.81 21.22
C THR A 279 -20.10 80.19 20.73
N LYS A 280 -19.85 81.22 21.53
CA LYS A 280 -20.06 82.61 21.12
C LYS A 280 -19.01 83.00 20.07
N LEU A 281 -19.49 83.36 18.89
CA LEU A 281 -18.68 83.81 17.76
C LEU A 281 -18.55 85.34 17.69
N THR A 282 -19.33 86.05 18.52
CA THR A 282 -19.25 87.50 18.68
C THR A 282 -17.85 87.89 19.14
N ASN A 283 -17.21 88.80 18.41
CA ASN A 283 -15.85 89.31 18.69
C ASN A 283 -14.71 88.30 18.45
N ARG A 284 -14.86 87.28 17.61
CA ARG A 284 -13.71 86.51 17.09
C ARG A 284 -13.08 87.19 15.86
N PHE A 285 -11.84 86.88 15.52
CA PHE A 285 -11.30 87.13 14.18
C PHE A 285 -11.86 86.11 13.18
N GLN A 286 -11.94 86.48 11.91
CA GLN A 286 -12.33 85.58 10.82
C GLN A 286 -11.48 85.89 9.59
N PRO A 287 -11.09 84.89 8.78
CA PRO A 287 -10.35 85.16 7.55
C PRO A 287 -11.22 85.95 6.56
N TYR A 288 -10.61 86.47 5.50
CA TYR A 288 -11.36 86.94 4.34
C TYR A 288 -11.66 85.76 3.42
N ASP A 289 -10.65 84.93 3.17
CA ASP A 289 -10.65 83.88 2.16
C ASP A 289 -10.10 82.57 2.77
N THR A 290 -10.46 81.42 2.22
CA THR A 290 -9.72 80.18 2.45
C THR A 290 -9.31 79.54 1.12
N ALA A 291 -8.16 78.85 1.13
CA ALA A 291 -7.59 78.21 -0.04
C ALA A 291 -7.03 76.83 0.31
N HIS A 292 -7.04 75.92 -0.66
CA HIS A 292 -6.38 74.62 -0.47
C HIS A 292 -4.86 74.79 -0.50
N TRP A 293 -4.17 74.22 0.50
CA TRP A 293 -2.70 74.19 0.58
C TRP A 293 -2.16 73.11 -0.37
N ALA A 294 -2.06 73.47 -1.66
CA ALA A 294 -1.78 72.55 -2.76
C ALA A 294 -0.47 71.76 -2.62
N ASN A 295 0.58 72.39 -2.04
CA ASN A 295 1.89 71.76 -1.88
C ASN A 295 2.06 70.95 -0.58
N PHE A 296 1.09 70.98 0.33
CA PHE A 296 1.23 70.45 1.70
C PHE A 296 1.86 69.05 1.76
N LEU A 297 1.26 68.05 1.09
CA LEU A 297 1.76 66.66 1.11
C LEU A 297 3.17 66.51 0.51
N ARG A 298 3.58 67.42 -0.40
CA ARG A 298 4.93 67.44 -0.98
C ARG A 298 5.95 68.00 0.01
N GLU A 299 5.58 69.07 0.72
CA GLU A 299 6.39 69.68 1.78
C GLU A 299 6.55 68.71 2.96
N GLN A 300 5.44 68.09 3.40
CA GLN A 300 5.41 67.02 4.39
C GLN A 300 6.29 65.83 3.99
N ARG A 301 6.20 65.34 2.75
CA ARG A 301 6.98 64.17 2.32
C ARG A 301 8.49 64.44 2.23
N VAL A 302 8.91 65.66 1.88
CA VAL A 302 10.33 66.04 1.97
C VAL A 302 10.82 65.95 3.42
N ILE A 303 9.99 66.33 4.40
CA ILE A 303 10.32 66.25 5.83
C ILE A 303 10.30 64.79 6.33
N PHE A 304 9.27 64.02 6.00
CA PHE A 304 9.17 62.62 6.41
C PHE A 304 10.32 61.77 5.86
N ASN A 305 10.69 61.96 4.59
CA ASN A 305 11.85 61.26 3.99
C ASN A 305 13.17 61.62 4.69
N LEU A 306 13.31 62.84 5.23
CA LEU A 306 14.48 63.24 6.03
C LEU A 306 14.46 62.61 7.43
N LEU A 307 13.29 62.45 8.05
CA LEU A 307 13.15 61.69 9.30
C LEU A 307 13.49 60.21 9.10
N CYS A 308 13.03 59.57 8.01
CA CYS A 308 13.41 58.20 7.65
C CYS A 308 14.93 58.03 7.44
N ALA A 309 15.62 59.07 6.99
CA ALA A 309 17.08 59.04 6.80
C ALA A 309 17.86 59.15 8.13
N LEU A 310 17.29 59.81 9.14
CA LEU A 310 17.85 59.90 10.49
C LEU A 310 17.52 58.70 11.38
N PHE A 311 16.38 58.05 11.13
CA PHE A 311 15.94 56.84 11.83
C PHE A 311 16.01 55.61 10.91
N PRO A 312 17.21 55.12 10.56
CA PRO A 312 17.38 53.95 9.70
C PRO A 312 16.79 52.69 10.36
N SER A 313 16.47 51.67 9.57
CA SER A 313 15.70 50.49 10.00
C SER A 313 16.38 49.64 11.09
N GLU A 314 17.70 49.79 11.25
CA GLU A 314 18.54 49.20 12.28
C GLU A 314 18.41 49.92 13.64
N LEU A 315 18.01 51.21 13.66
CA LEU A 315 17.92 52.03 14.86
C LEU A 315 16.64 51.72 15.64
N ARG A 316 16.75 50.74 16.53
CA ARG A 316 15.64 50.16 17.32
C ARG A 316 15.57 50.78 18.71
N VAL A 317 14.91 51.92 18.78
CA VAL A 317 14.88 52.80 19.97
C VAL A 317 13.47 53.16 20.42
N PHE A 318 12.45 52.88 19.61
CA PHE A 318 11.06 53.22 19.88
C PHE A 318 10.33 52.13 20.68
N PRO A 319 9.22 52.45 21.36
CA PRO A 319 8.45 51.52 22.18
C PRO A 319 8.16 50.17 21.49
N ARG A 320 8.14 49.11 22.29
CA ARG A 320 7.90 47.73 21.82
C ARG A 320 6.52 47.64 21.19
N LEU A 321 6.37 46.84 20.12
CA LEU A 321 5.11 46.72 19.39
C LEU A 321 3.96 46.25 20.30
N ILE A 322 4.25 45.33 21.23
CA ILE A 322 3.29 44.88 22.24
C ILE A 322 2.83 46.02 23.18
N THR A 323 3.71 46.97 23.53
CA THR A 323 3.37 48.11 24.40
C THR A 323 2.40 49.05 23.70
N VAL A 324 2.59 49.29 22.40
CA VAL A 324 1.67 50.08 21.57
C VAL A 324 0.30 49.41 21.45
N GLN A 325 0.27 48.09 21.27
CA GLN A 325 -0.97 47.30 21.27
C GLN A 325 -1.67 47.31 22.63
N GLU A 326 -0.92 47.21 23.73
CA GLU A 326 -1.44 47.32 25.10
C GLU A 326 -1.97 48.71 25.43
N ILE A 327 -1.48 49.78 24.80
CA ILE A 327 -2.07 51.12 24.92
C ILE A 327 -3.36 51.18 24.10
N GLY A 328 -3.32 50.75 22.83
CA GLY A 328 -4.48 50.76 21.93
C GLY A 328 -5.68 49.96 22.46
N SER A 329 -5.45 48.82 23.11
CA SER A 329 -6.51 47.99 23.71
C SER A 329 -7.23 48.63 24.91
N LYS A 330 -6.77 49.81 25.38
CA LYS A 330 -7.38 50.59 26.47
C LYS A 330 -8.22 51.77 25.96
N ILE A 331 -8.21 52.03 24.64
CA ILE A 331 -9.01 53.10 24.01
C ILE A 331 -10.49 52.88 24.29
N ARG A 332 -11.21 53.97 24.59
CA ARG A 332 -12.65 53.98 24.82
C ARG A 332 -13.37 54.74 23.70
N PRO A 333 -14.63 54.39 23.38
CA PRO A 333 -15.44 55.15 22.44
C PRO A 333 -15.56 56.62 22.84
N ILE A 334 -15.39 57.51 21.87
CA ILE A 334 -15.39 58.96 22.07
C ILE A 334 -16.83 59.46 22.21
N ALA A 335 -17.11 60.07 23.35
CA ALA A 335 -18.41 60.64 23.70
C ALA A 335 -18.42 62.18 23.76
N SER A 336 -17.27 62.85 23.75
CA SER A 336 -17.16 64.30 23.96
C SER A 336 -15.89 64.93 23.38
N GLU A 337 -15.87 66.26 23.33
CA GLU A 337 -14.69 67.03 22.90
C GLU A 337 -13.48 66.75 23.82
N LYS A 338 -13.68 66.73 25.15
CA LYS A 338 -12.63 66.35 26.12
C LYS A 338 -12.15 64.91 25.98
N ALA A 339 -13.02 63.97 25.58
CA ALA A 339 -12.59 62.60 25.27
C ALA A 339 -11.76 62.54 23.98
N THR A 340 -12.05 63.42 23.01
CA THR A 340 -11.30 63.54 21.74
C THR A 340 -9.90 64.11 21.99
N GLU A 341 -9.83 65.18 22.79
CA GLU A 341 -8.58 65.80 23.26
C GLU A 341 -7.68 64.79 24.01
N MET A 342 -8.21 64.10 25.04
CA MET A 342 -7.47 63.03 25.74
C MET A 342 -7.00 61.89 24.82
N PHE A 343 -7.76 61.58 23.75
CA PHE A 343 -7.35 60.61 22.75
C PHE A 343 -6.17 61.12 21.93
N ILE A 344 -6.21 62.37 21.43
CA ILE A 344 -5.16 62.99 20.62
C ILE A 344 -3.85 63.07 21.43
N HIS A 345 -3.93 63.60 22.65
CA HIS A 345 -2.78 63.71 23.55
C HIS A 345 -2.08 62.35 23.78
N THR A 346 -2.87 61.30 24.08
CA THR A 346 -2.31 59.97 24.39
C THR A 346 -1.78 59.22 23.14
N HIS A 347 -2.43 59.36 21.99
CA HIS A 347 -2.22 58.46 20.84
C HIS A 347 -1.59 59.11 19.61
N PHE A 348 -1.64 60.44 19.49
CA PHE A 348 -0.92 61.19 18.47
C PHE A 348 0.29 61.91 19.09
N GLU A 349 0.06 62.71 20.14
CA GLU A 349 1.07 63.66 20.63
C GLU A 349 2.15 62.99 21.49
N GLY A 350 1.79 62.00 22.32
CA GLY A 350 2.76 61.14 23.02
C GLY A 350 3.78 60.48 22.08
N PRO A 351 3.34 59.70 21.07
CA PRO A 351 4.25 59.12 20.08
C PRO A 351 5.07 60.13 19.28
N VAL A 352 4.51 61.31 18.97
CA VAL A 352 5.26 62.39 18.31
C VAL A 352 6.33 62.96 19.24
N THR A 353 6.03 63.10 20.52
CA THR A 353 6.97 63.54 21.56
C THR A 353 8.11 62.53 21.73
N ASP A 354 7.85 61.22 21.71
CA ASP A 354 8.90 60.19 21.67
C ASP A 354 9.84 60.37 20.47
N ILE A 355 9.27 60.59 19.27
CA ILE A 355 10.04 60.79 18.04
C ILE A 355 10.88 62.07 18.10
N ILE A 356 10.29 63.19 18.53
CA ILE A 356 10.96 64.49 18.59
C ILE A 356 12.03 64.52 19.68
N ASN A 357 11.81 63.87 20.83
CA ASN A 357 12.83 63.73 21.86
C ASN A 357 14.00 62.87 21.38
N MET A 358 13.74 61.82 20.60
CA MET A 358 14.81 61.02 19.97
C MET A 358 15.49 61.75 18.80
N LEU A 359 14.80 62.70 18.15
CA LEU A 359 15.36 63.52 17.06
C LEU A 359 16.58 64.32 17.52
N HIS A 360 16.56 64.86 18.75
CA HIS A 360 17.72 65.53 19.36
C HIS A 360 18.98 64.64 19.45
N VAL A 361 18.80 63.32 19.56
CA VAL A 361 19.91 62.36 19.72
C VAL A 361 20.52 61.98 18.37
N VAL A 362 19.72 61.99 17.29
CA VAL A 362 20.16 61.61 15.93
C VAL A 362 20.51 62.81 15.03
N ASP A 363 20.01 64.01 15.35
CA ASP A 363 20.32 65.27 14.66
C ASP A 363 20.92 66.32 15.61
N PRO A 364 22.07 66.05 16.26
CA PRO A 364 22.65 66.93 17.27
C PRO A 364 23.12 68.30 16.73
N ASP A 365 23.40 68.39 15.43
CA ASP A 365 23.72 69.64 14.73
C ASP A 365 22.45 70.41 14.27
N GLY A 366 21.26 69.79 14.43
CA GLY A 366 19.97 70.34 13.99
C GLY A 366 19.87 70.53 12.47
N THR A 367 20.55 69.72 11.68
CA THR A 367 20.59 69.76 10.21
C THR A 367 19.19 69.62 9.59
N ILE A 368 18.33 68.86 10.24
CA ILE A 368 16.93 68.63 9.87
C ILE A 368 15.98 69.39 10.80
N CYS A 369 16.29 69.55 12.08
CA CYS A 369 15.49 70.36 13.01
C CYS A 369 16.31 70.99 14.14
N GLN A 370 16.67 72.28 14.00
CA GLN A 370 17.26 73.07 15.08
C GLN A 370 16.22 73.39 16.16
N MET A 371 16.13 72.55 17.20
CA MET A 371 15.27 72.77 18.37
C MET A 371 16.13 73.05 19.62
N GLU A 372 15.77 74.09 20.38
CA GLU A 372 16.51 74.59 21.56
C GLU A 372 15.72 74.41 22.87
N GLY A 373 15.11 73.24 23.04
CA GLY A 373 14.18 72.94 24.13
C GLY A 373 13.46 71.62 23.91
N ASP A 374 12.56 71.25 24.82
CA ASP A 374 11.71 70.07 24.70
C ASP A 374 10.37 70.44 24.05
N LEU A 375 9.73 69.47 23.38
CA LEU A 375 8.37 69.64 22.85
C LEU A 375 7.35 69.42 23.96
N ASP A 376 6.36 70.30 24.09
CA ASP A 376 5.27 70.16 25.08
C ASP A 376 3.90 70.57 24.49
N PHE A 377 2.84 70.02 25.07
CA PHE A 377 1.45 70.22 24.67
C PHE A 377 0.64 70.66 25.89
N ILE A 378 0.24 71.94 25.89
CA ILE A 378 -0.25 72.63 27.10
C ILE A 378 -1.67 73.17 26.94
N TYR A 379 -2.38 73.26 28.06
CA TYR A 379 -3.81 73.61 28.07
C TYR A 379 -4.09 75.08 28.38
N HIS A 380 -3.22 75.79 29.11
CA HIS A 380 -3.43 77.19 29.45
C HIS A 380 -2.25 78.09 29.04
N PRO A 381 -2.50 79.28 28.46
CA PRO A 381 -1.44 80.23 28.10
C PRO A 381 -0.58 80.75 29.26
N LYS A 382 -0.96 80.45 30.51
CA LYS A 382 -0.18 80.76 31.71
C LYS A 382 0.94 79.75 31.98
N ASP A 383 0.85 78.59 31.35
CA ASP A 383 1.79 77.49 31.51
C ASP A 383 3.03 77.69 30.60
N ILE A 384 3.03 78.73 29.75
CA ILE A 384 4.13 79.17 28.87
C ILE A 384 5.21 79.97 29.64
N ASP A 385 5.19 79.95 30.98
CA ASP A 385 6.05 80.70 31.91
C ASP A 385 5.73 82.23 32.02
N ASP A 386 6.20 82.86 33.10
CA ASP A 386 5.52 83.92 33.88
C ASP A 386 5.15 85.26 33.18
N ASN A 387 5.55 85.50 31.91
CA ASN A 387 4.90 86.47 31.01
C ASN A 387 5.26 86.23 29.51
N PRO A 388 4.44 85.48 28.74
CA PRO A 388 4.85 84.90 27.46
C PRO A 388 4.33 85.67 26.24
N GLY A 389 5.23 86.27 25.43
CA GLY A 389 4.96 86.82 24.08
C GLY A 389 4.02 88.04 23.98
N MET A 390 3.07 88.19 24.89
CA MET A 390 2.23 89.36 25.05
C MET A 390 3.06 90.50 25.64
N LEU A 391 3.66 91.32 24.76
CA LEU A 391 3.98 92.71 25.07
C LEU A 391 2.71 93.33 25.69
N PRO A 392 2.72 93.75 26.97
CA PRO A 392 1.48 94.15 27.65
C PRO A 392 0.88 95.34 26.92
N VAL A 393 -0.31 95.18 26.33
CA VAL A 393 -0.90 96.16 25.38
C VAL A 393 -1.49 97.39 26.08
N ARG A 394 -0.91 97.78 27.22
CA ARG A 394 -1.21 98.96 28.03
C ARG A 394 -0.77 100.29 27.37
N ALA A 395 -0.01 100.24 26.28
CA ALA A 395 0.63 101.42 25.72
C ALA A 395 -0.30 102.30 24.85
N PHE A 396 -1.09 101.72 23.93
CA PHE A 396 -1.74 102.48 22.85
C PHE A 396 -3.14 102.00 22.40
N ALA A 397 -3.93 101.38 23.29
CA ALA A 397 -5.32 101.00 23.01
C ALA A 397 -6.22 101.18 24.26
N PRO A 398 -7.54 101.43 24.10
CA PRO A 398 -8.47 101.49 25.24
C PRO A 398 -8.45 100.17 26.02
N PRO A 399 -8.24 100.18 27.35
CA PRO A 399 -7.83 98.99 28.09
C PRO A 399 -8.89 97.88 28.17
N HIS A 400 -10.16 98.20 27.90
CA HIS A 400 -11.26 97.26 28.07
C HIS A 400 -11.42 96.26 26.91
N THR A 401 -11.07 96.59 25.67
CA THR A 401 -11.40 95.74 24.51
C THR A 401 -10.41 94.59 24.31
N LEU A 402 -9.13 94.79 24.62
CA LEU A 402 -8.10 93.75 24.51
C LEU A 402 -8.08 92.83 25.73
N ALA A 403 -8.18 93.38 26.95
CA ALA A 403 -8.26 92.59 28.17
C ALA A 403 -9.50 91.67 28.24
N LEU A 404 -10.54 91.94 27.45
CA LEU A 404 -11.64 90.99 27.24
C LEU A 404 -11.19 89.79 26.40
N ARG A 405 -10.58 90.00 25.24
CA ARG A 405 -10.09 88.89 24.39
C ARG A 405 -8.95 88.10 25.03
N GLU A 406 -8.07 88.73 25.80
CA GLU A 406 -7.01 88.04 26.54
C GLU A 406 -7.56 87.05 27.59
N ASN A 407 -8.81 87.21 28.05
CA ASN A 407 -9.51 86.22 28.88
C ASN A 407 -10.26 85.13 28.06
N GLU A 408 -10.49 85.37 26.77
CA GLU A 408 -11.15 84.50 25.80
C GLU A 408 -10.16 83.65 24.98
N PHE A 409 -8.85 83.94 25.02
CA PHE A 409 -7.81 83.10 24.40
C PHE A 409 -7.66 81.77 25.14
N ARG A 410 -8.45 80.78 24.70
CA ARG A 410 -8.50 79.41 25.23
C ARG A 410 -8.65 78.42 24.06
N PRO A 411 -7.57 78.18 23.28
CA PRO A 411 -7.51 76.97 22.46
C PRO A 411 -7.67 75.73 23.32
N ASP A 412 -8.05 74.62 22.70
CA ASP A 412 -8.20 73.36 23.43
C ASP A 412 -6.83 72.82 23.88
N GLU A 413 -5.78 73.05 23.07
CA GLU A 413 -4.39 72.63 23.33
C GLU A 413 -3.42 73.55 22.55
N ILE A 414 -2.16 73.68 22.99
CA ILE A 414 -1.13 74.49 22.33
C ILE A 414 0.18 73.69 22.25
N CYS A 415 0.73 73.56 21.06
CA CYS A 415 2.06 72.96 20.85
C CYS A 415 3.15 74.03 21.02
N VAL A 416 4.09 73.79 21.94
CA VAL A 416 5.18 74.72 22.29
C VAL A 416 6.54 74.02 22.35
N VAL A 417 7.62 74.80 22.20
CA VAL A 417 8.98 74.39 22.60
C VAL A 417 9.36 75.07 23.90
N VAL A 418 9.60 74.28 24.94
CA VAL A 418 10.00 74.74 26.28
C VAL A 418 11.53 74.78 26.35
N LYS A 419 12.12 75.97 26.49
CA LYS A 419 13.58 76.12 26.40
C LYS A 419 14.30 75.61 27.66
N TRP A 420 15.33 74.78 27.48
CA TRP A 420 16.11 74.16 28.56
C TRP A 420 16.79 75.14 29.55
N GLN A 421 16.88 76.44 29.22
CA GLN A 421 17.51 77.46 30.07
C GLN A 421 16.48 78.42 30.67
N ALA A 422 16.01 78.09 31.87
CA ALA A 422 15.15 78.95 32.68
C ALA A 422 15.70 80.39 32.78
N GLY A 423 14.87 81.38 32.46
CA GLY A 423 15.19 82.80 32.60
C GLY A 423 16.09 83.42 31.51
N ARG A 424 16.34 82.76 30.37
CA ARG A 424 17.10 83.35 29.24
C ARG A 424 16.44 83.32 27.85
N GLY A 425 15.30 82.66 27.69
CA GLY A 425 14.51 82.71 26.46
C GLY A 425 13.02 82.56 26.76
N GLN A 426 12.18 83.02 25.83
CA GLN A 426 10.75 82.71 25.85
C GLN A 426 10.51 81.36 25.18
N ASN A 427 9.52 80.62 25.67
CA ASN A 427 9.05 79.40 25.03
C ASN A 427 8.45 79.74 23.64
N ILE A 428 8.68 78.86 22.66
CA ILE A 428 8.29 79.11 21.26
C ILE A 428 6.95 78.44 21.00
N LEU A 429 5.89 79.21 20.85
CA LEU A 429 4.59 78.70 20.40
C LEU A 429 4.68 78.32 18.92
N LEU A 430 4.41 77.05 18.61
CA LEU A 430 4.43 76.53 17.23
C LEU A 430 3.05 76.66 16.58
N PHE A 431 2.00 76.21 17.27
CA PHE A 431 0.61 76.34 16.82
C PHE A 431 -0.41 76.08 17.95
N PRO A 432 -1.60 76.68 17.89
CA PRO A 432 -2.77 76.24 18.64
C PRO A 432 -3.50 75.08 17.94
N CYS A 433 -4.11 74.21 18.75
CA CYS A 433 -5.02 73.15 18.32
C CYS A 433 -6.47 73.48 18.69
N GLU A 434 -7.38 73.14 17.79
CA GLU A 434 -8.85 73.17 17.97
C GLU A 434 -9.37 71.74 17.80
N CYS A 435 -10.05 71.22 18.83
CA CYS A 435 -10.48 69.84 18.92
C CYS A 435 -12.02 69.76 18.89
N LYS A 436 -12.59 68.97 17.98
CA LYS A 436 -14.06 68.80 17.87
C LYS A 436 -14.43 67.33 17.88
N ALA A 437 -15.49 66.98 18.60
CA ALA A 437 -15.89 65.59 18.72
C ALA A 437 -16.30 65.04 17.33
N PRO A 438 -15.90 63.82 16.95
CA PRO A 438 -16.15 63.28 15.61
C PRO A 438 -17.65 63.05 15.30
N HIS A 439 -18.54 63.20 16.30
CA HIS A 439 -20.00 63.24 16.12
C HIS A 439 -20.59 64.66 16.09
N ASN A 440 -19.86 65.68 16.51
CA ASN A 440 -20.23 67.11 16.42
C ASN A 440 -19.76 67.72 15.09
N LEU A 441 -18.63 67.22 14.57
CA LEU A 441 -18.02 67.59 13.29
C LEU A 441 -17.49 66.30 12.64
N THR A 442 -18.17 65.79 11.61
CA THR A 442 -17.82 64.51 10.99
C THR A 442 -16.80 64.69 9.85
N GLU A 443 -16.11 63.62 9.48
CA GLU A 443 -15.30 63.58 8.25
C GLU A 443 -16.13 63.97 7.01
N ALA A 444 -17.38 63.50 6.94
CA ALA A 444 -18.29 63.81 5.83
C ALA A 444 -18.63 65.30 5.75
N ASP A 445 -18.78 66.00 6.88
CA ASP A 445 -18.97 67.45 6.90
C ASP A 445 -17.73 68.18 6.35
N LEU A 446 -16.54 67.78 6.79
CA LEU A 446 -15.27 68.37 6.33
C LEU A 446 -15.07 68.18 4.82
N VAL A 447 -15.23 66.95 4.32
CA VAL A 447 -15.11 66.61 2.89
C VAL A 447 -16.16 67.35 2.05
N ALA A 448 -17.41 67.43 2.53
CA ALA A 448 -18.49 68.07 1.79
C ALA A 448 -18.37 69.60 1.73
N VAL A 449 -17.79 70.23 2.76
CA VAL A 449 -17.85 71.69 2.93
C VAL A 449 -16.56 72.42 2.54
N LEU A 450 -15.38 71.90 2.92
CA LEU A 450 -14.10 72.62 2.73
C LEU A 450 -13.86 73.12 1.29
N PRO A 451 -14.13 72.34 0.21
CA PRO A 451 -13.93 72.81 -1.17
C PRO A 451 -14.76 74.03 -1.59
N TYR A 452 -15.77 74.43 -0.81
CA TYR A 452 -16.71 75.49 -1.16
C TYR A 452 -16.59 76.76 -0.30
N ILE A 453 -15.78 76.77 0.77
CA ILE A 453 -15.54 77.98 1.57
C ILE A 453 -14.36 78.78 0.99
N VAL A 454 -14.51 79.29 -0.24
CA VAL A 454 -13.46 80.11 -0.87
C VAL A 454 -13.47 81.53 -0.30
N ASP A 455 -14.51 82.33 -0.59
CA ASP A 455 -14.75 83.58 0.15
C ASP A 455 -15.32 83.22 1.53
N PHE A 456 -14.55 83.38 2.61
CA PHE A 456 -15.03 83.00 3.93
C PHE A 456 -16.19 83.87 4.41
N ARG A 457 -16.31 85.11 3.93
CA ARG A 457 -17.26 86.10 4.47
C ARG A 457 -18.57 86.12 3.70
N GLU A 458 -18.53 85.96 2.39
CA GLU A 458 -19.66 86.10 1.47
C GLU A 458 -20.10 84.77 0.83
N ALA A 459 -19.36 83.66 1.02
CA ALA A 459 -19.80 82.35 0.52
C ALA A 459 -21.16 81.95 1.09
N ASN A 460 -22.09 81.72 0.16
CA ASN A 460 -23.40 81.15 0.45
C ASN A 460 -23.31 79.63 0.43
N LYS A 461 -24.05 78.97 1.32
CA LYS A 461 -24.07 77.51 1.42
C LYS A 461 -24.58 76.87 0.11
N PRO A 462 -23.81 75.98 -0.53
CA PRO A 462 -24.27 75.21 -1.70
C PRO A 462 -25.58 74.46 -1.50
N ALA A 463 -26.27 74.16 -2.61
CA ALA A 463 -27.34 73.17 -2.63
C ALA A 463 -26.78 71.78 -2.32
N GLY A 464 -27.56 70.94 -1.61
CA GLY A 464 -27.13 69.60 -1.18
C GLY A 464 -26.42 69.55 0.18
N ILE A 465 -25.63 70.57 0.55
CA ILE A 465 -24.98 70.66 1.86
C ILE A 465 -25.99 71.02 2.96
N SER A 466 -25.92 70.37 4.13
CA SER A 466 -26.81 70.67 5.28
C SER A 466 -26.39 71.98 5.97
N GLN A 467 -27.36 72.70 6.57
CA GLN A 467 -27.03 73.95 7.27
C GLN A 467 -26.16 73.71 8.51
N GLN A 468 -26.32 72.54 9.15
CA GLN A 468 -25.51 72.12 10.29
C GLN A 468 -24.05 71.88 9.88
N ALA A 469 -23.80 71.09 8.82
CA ALA A 469 -22.45 70.83 8.30
C ALA A 469 -21.72 72.14 7.95
N TRP A 470 -22.40 73.00 7.17
CA TRP A 470 -21.89 74.30 6.74
C TRP A 470 -21.50 75.19 7.91
N ASN A 471 -22.38 75.30 8.92
CA ASN A 471 -22.12 76.11 10.10
C ASN A 471 -21.00 75.50 10.95
N SER A 472 -21.01 74.20 11.24
CA SER A 472 -20.02 73.53 12.09
C SER A 472 -18.60 73.68 11.55
N VAL A 473 -18.37 73.39 10.27
CA VAL A 473 -17.04 73.52 9.64
C VAL A 473 -16.58 74.98 9.64
N ARG A 474 -17.46 75.94 9.30
CA ARG A 474 -17.12 77.38 9.33
C ARG A 474 -16.82 77.87 10.74
N HIS A 475 -17.59 77.46 11.74
CA HIS A 475 -17.38 77.87 13.12
C HIS A 475 -16.05 77.32 13.67
N ALA A 476 -15.72 76.06 13.38
CA ALA A 476 -14.47 75.44 13.78
C ALA A 476 -13.25 76.10 13.10
N LEU A 477 -13.29 76.33 11.79
CA LEU A 477 -12.24 77.07 11.07
C LEU A 477 -12.06 78.49 11.61
N MET A 478 -13.14 79.21 11.90
CA MET A 478 -13.08 80.56 12.48
C MET A 478 -12.52 80.56 13.90
N GLN A 479 -12.81 79.53 14.70
CA GLN A 479 -12.27 79.40 16.06
C GLN A 479 -10.77 79.10 16.04
N ALA A 480 -10.32 78.13 15.23
CA ALA A 480 -8.90 77.85 15.03
C ALA A 480 -8.14 79.08 14.49
N TYR A 481 -8.69 79.75 13.46
CA TYR A 481 -8.12 80.98 12.91
C TYR A 481 -8.03 82.11 13.95
N ASP A 482 -9.06 82.31 14.76
CA ASP A 482 -9.07 83.30 15.83
C ASP A 482 -7.94 83.04 16.85
N TYR A 483 -7.66 81.77 17.16
CA TYR A 483 -6.52 81.39 17.99
C TYR A 483 -5.16 81.54 17.27
N MET A 484 -5.04 81.25 15.98
CA MET A 484 -3.81 81.52 15.19
C MET A 484 -3.49 83.03 15.20
N ILE A 485 -4.47 83.88 14.91
CA ILE A 485 -4.29 85.34 14.92
C ILE A 485 -4.02 85.88 16.33
N GLN A 486 -4.68 85.34 17.37
CA GLN A 486 -4.40 85.77 18.75
C GLN A 486 -3.00 85.35 19.22
N SER A 487 -2.54 84.14 18.89
CA SER A 487 -1.20 83.63 19.22
C SER A 487 -0.06 84.16 18.34
N LEU A 488 -0.37 84.85 17.24
CA LEU A 488 0.59 85.24 16.17
C LEU A 488 1.20 84.05 15.42
N SER A 489 0.59 82.87 15.54
CA SER A 489 1.02 81.67 14.84
C SER A 489 0.73 81.75 13.35
N GLU A 490 1.62 81.15 12.58
CA GLU A 490 1.45 80.87 11.15
C GLU A 490 0.80 79.51 10.92
N PHE A 491 0.98 78.56 11.84
CA PHE A 491 0.45 77.20 11.76
C PHE A 491 -0.69 76.97 12.76
N GLY A 492 -1.54 75.99 12.48
CA GLY A 492 -2.70 75.65 13.28
C GLY A 492 -3.21 74.25 12.95
N ILE A 493 -3.93 73.62 13.88
CA ILE A 493 -4.60 72.35 13.64
C ILE A 493 -6.07 72.46 14.05
N LEU A 494 -6.97 71.97 13.20
CA LEU A 494 -8.34 71.61 13.55
C LEU A 494 -8.49 70.10 13.39
N THR A 495 -8.83 69.37 14.46
CA THR A 495 -8.86 67.90 14.44
C THR A 495 -10.10 67.30 15.12
N THR A 496 -10.48 66.12 14.65
CA THR A 496 -11.57 65.29 15.22
C THR A 496 -11.07 63.95 15.75
N GLY A 497 -9.76 63.73 15.78
CA GLY A 497 -9.12 62.42 15.99
C GLY A 497 -9.32 61.42 14.83
N MET A 498 -10.40 61.53 14.04
CA MET A 498 -10.59 60.77 12.79
C MET A 498 -9.99 61.48 11.58
N SER A 499 -10.08 62.82 11.55
CA SER A 499 -9.57 63.66 10.47
C SER A 499 -8.79 64.83 11.05
N ILE A 500 -7.81 65.33 10.29
CA ILE A 500 -6.94 66.43 10.68
C ILE A 500 -6.93 67.47 9.56
N VAL A 501 -7.30 68.71 9.89
CA VAL A 501 -7.17 69.86 9.00
C VAL A 501 -5.94 70.66 9.45
N PHE A 502 -4.87 70.56 8.70
CA PHE A 502 -3.68 71.37 8.89
C PHE A 502 -3.90 72.76 8.29
N LEU A 503 -3.58 73.80 9.05
CA LEU A 503 -3.88 75.20 8.73
C LEU A 503 -2.61 76.04 8.63
N HIS A 504 -2.61 76.99 7.69
CA HIS A 504 -1.56 77.98 7.52
C HIS A 504 -2.13 79.38 7.23
N VAL A 505 -1.67 80.40 7.95
CA VAL A 505 -2.04 81.81 7.75
C VAL A 505 -0.91 82.51 7.01
N ASP A 506 -1.21 82.99 5.80
CA ASP A 506 -0.29 83.88 5.09
C ASP A 506 -0.30 85.27 5.73
N TRP A 507 0.71 85.52 6.57
CA TRP A 507 0.91 86.82 7.21
C TRP A 507 1.39 87.90 6.22
N ALA A 508 1.96 87.55 5.07
CA ALA A 508 2.47 88.52 4.08
C ALA A 508 1.34 89.20 3.28
N SER A 509 0.23 88.52 3.00
CA SER A 509 -1.01 89.16 2.51
C SER A 509 -1.79 89.93 3.60
N GLY A 510 -1.21 90.11 4.79
CA GLY A 510 -1.85 90.75 5.93
C GLY A 510 -2.82 89.84 6.66
N ALA A 511 -2.54 88.52 6.69
CA ALA A 511 -3.39 87.50 7.30
C ALA A 511 -4.83 87.58 6.78
N ARG A 512 -4.99 87.46 5.45
CA ARG A 512 -6.29 87.46 4.79
C ARG A 512 -6.79 86.08 4.41
N THR A 513 -5.88 85.23 3.94
CA THR A 513 -6.20 83.88 3.46
C THR A 513 -5.77 82.82 4.47
N LEU A 514 -6.71 81.94 4.82
CA LEU A 514 -6.46 80.71 5.57
C LEU A 514 -6.23 79.55 4.59
N HIS A 515 -5.00 79.10 4.48
CA HIS A 515 -4.66 77.89 3.75
C HIS A 515 -5.03 76.66 4.59
N HIS A 516 -5.60 75.63 3.98
CA HIS A 516 -6.00 74.41 4.66
C HIS A 516 -5.68 73.14 3.86
N HIS A 517 -5.35 72.05 4.55
CA HIS A 517 -5.24 70.70 3.97
C HIS A 517 -5.94 69.68 4.86
N LEU A 518 -6.83 68.86 4.30
CA LEU A 518 -7.56 67.82 5.02
C LEU A 518 -6.88 66.45 4.82
N VAL A 519 -6.37 65.89 5.92
CA VAL A 519 -5.87 64.52 6.04
C VAL A 519 -6.93 63.66 6.74
N ARG A 520 -7.10 62.43 6.28
CA ARG A 520 -8.09 61.45 6.76
C ARG A 520 -7.38 60.09 6.88
N PRO A 521 -6.56 59.86 7.92
CA PRO A 521 -5.53 58.82 7.92
C PRO A 521 -6.04 57.41 7.57
N ALA A 522 -7.22 57.03 8.05
CA ALA A 522 -7.83 55.73 7.74
C ALA A 522 -8.23 55.57 6.26
N TYR A 523 -8.63 56.66 5.59
CA TYR A 523 -8.89 56.67 4.15
C TYR A 523 -7.58 56.78 3.35
N ASP A 524 -6.70 57.70 3.74
CA ASP A 524 -5.50 58.03 2.97
C ASP A 524 -4.52 56.84 2.92
N VAL A 525 -4.30 56.14 4.05
CA VAL A 525 -3.55 54.87 4.07
C VAL A 525 -4.23 53.81 3.20
N ALA A 526 -5.56 53.74 3.20
CA ALA A 526 -6.31 52.78 2.39
C ALA A 526 -6.34 53.11 0.87
N GLN A 527 -5.82 54.27 0.45
CA GLN A 527 -5.61 54.62 -0.96
C GLN A 527 -4.13 54.62 -1.38
N ALA A 528 -3.20 54.54 -0.42
CA ALA A 528 -1.76 54.62 -0.65
C ALA A 528 -1.10 53.23 -0.90
N PRO A 529 0.11 53.19 -1.48
CA PRO A 529 0.97 52.01 -1.42
C PRO A 529 1.26 51.59 0.03
N ARG A 530 1.51 50.29 0.26
CA ARG A 530 1.69 49.78 1.63
C ARG A 530 2.92 50.40 2.33
N GLU A 531 4.00 50.65 1.59
CA GLU A 531 5.20 51.33 2.11
C GLU A 531 4.95 52.76 2.60
N ASP A 532 3.84 53.39 2.20
CA ASP A 532 3.46 54.74 2.60
C ASP A 532 2.49 54.78 3.81
N THR A 533 2.19 53.63 4.42
CA THR A 533 1.33 53.51 5.62
C THR A 533 1.80 54.45 6.73
N ALA A 534 3.09 54.45 7.04
CA ALA A 534 3.65 55.32 8.06
C ALA A 534 3.51 56.82 7.71
N PHE A 535 3.71 57.20 6.44
CA PHE A 535 3.58 58.60 6.01
C PHE A 535 2.13 59.11 6.12
N HIS A 536 1.15 58.35 5.64
CA HIS A 536 -0.27 58.76 5.67
C HIS A 536 -0.97 58.56 7.02
N SER A 537 -0.29 57.94 7.99
CA SER A 537 -0.79 57.83 9.37
C SER A 537 -0.95 59.21 10.05
N ALA A 538 -1.77 59.25 11.11
CA ALA A 538 -1.93 60.46 11.92
C ALA A 538 -0.59 60.94 12.52
N VAL A 539 0.17 60.03 13.13
CA VAL A 539 1.48 60.31 13.76
C VAL A 539 2.51 60.79 12.73
N GLY A 540 2.58 60.15 11.56
CA GLY A 540 3.52 60.51 10.49
C GLY A 540 3.28 61.91 9.91
N GLN A 541 2.01 62.31 9.76
CA GLN A 541 1.64 63.67 9.37
C GLN A 541 1.86 64.67 10.53
N TYR A 542 1.50 64.34 11.77
CA TYR A 542 1.70 65.24 12.92
C TYR A 542 3.18 65.58 13.15
N VAL A 543 4.07 64.59 13.15
CA VAL A 543 5.51 64.83 13.36
C VAL A 543 6.14 65.61 12.21
N SER A 544 5.72 65.32 10.97
CA SER A 544 6.16 66.05 9.79
C SER A 544 5.63 67.49 9.78
N PHE A 545 4.45 67.75 10.35
CA PHE A 545 3.90 69.10 10.56
C PHE A 545 4.66 69.87 11.65
N ILE A 546 5.00 69.22 12.76
CA ILE A 546 5.77 69.83 13.86
C ILE A 546 7.19 70.21 13.40
N VAL A 547 7.89 69.33 12.67
CA VAL A 547 9.20 69.67 12.07
C VAL A 547 9.06 70.77 11.00
N MET A 548 7.94 70.82 10.27
CA MET A 548 7.65 71.91 9.32
C MET A 548 7.46 73.27 10.03
N ALA A 549 6.76 73.28 11.16
CA ALA A 549 6.56 74.47 11.99
C ALA A 549 7.88 74.91 12.65
N LEU A 550 8.64 73.98 13.24
CA LEU A 550 9.95 74.24 13.87
C LEU A 550 10.97 74.86 12.90
N ARG A 551 10.95 74.45 11.63
CA ARG A 551 11.81 75.05 10.59
C ARG A 551 11.48 76.51 10.30
N GLN A 552 10.21 76.91 10.48
CA GLN A 552 9.67 78.19 10.04
C GLN A 552 9.33 79.17 11.18
N SER A 553 9.21 78.72 12.43
CA SER A 553 8.86 79.52 13.62
C SER A 553 9.95 80.51 14.09
N ARG A 554 10.91 80.85 13.24
CA ARG A 554 12.03 81.76 13.55
C ARG A 554 11.52 83.19 13.70
N HIS A 555 11.88 83.87 14.80
CA HIS A 555 11.29 85.12 15.29
C HIS A 555 11.26 86.36 14.36
N VAL A 556 11.80 86.28 13.15
CA VAL A 556 12.09 87.43 12.25
C VAL A 556 10.87 88.31 11.97
N ASP A 557 9.67 87.72 11.83
CA ASP A 557 8.45 88.45 11.44
C ASP A 557 7.50 88.81 12.60
N GLN A 558 7.84 88.52 13.86
CA GLN A 558 6.87 88.66 14.97
C GLN A 558 6.34 90.11 15.13
N GLU A 559 7.15 91.14 14.88
CA GLU A 559 6.70 92.54 14.92
C GLU A 559 5.66 92.84 13.80
N SER A 560 5.89 92.34 12.59
CA SER A 560 4.96 92.45 11.44
C SER A 560 3.62 91.78 11.74
N ARG A 561 3.65 90.61 12.39
CA ARG A 561 2.44 89.87 12.82
C ARG A 561 1.68 90.66 13.89
N VAL A 562 2.37 91.28 14.85
CA VAL A 562 1.77 92.19 15.86
C VAL A 562 1.07 93.40 15.22
N ILE A 563 1.64 93.98 14.16
CA ILE A 563 1.03 95.10 13.42
C ILE A 563 -0.23 94.61 12.69
N THR A 564 -0.13 93.53 11.93
CA THR A 564 -1.25 92.91 11.20
C THR A 564 -2.43 92.58 12.13
N ARG A 565 -2.16 91.97 13.30
CA ARG A 565 -3.17 91.68 14.34
C ARG A 565 -3.89 92.95 14.82
N LYS A 566 -3.19 94.08 14.98
CA LYS A 566 -3.78 95.37 15.38
C LYS A 566 -4.68 95.94 14.28
N ASP A 567 -4.32 95.80 13.01
CA ASP A 567 -5.10 96.34 11.90
C ASP A 567 -6.35 95.50 11.59
N LEU A 568 -6.28 94.17 11.72
CA LEU A 568 -7.46 93.31 11.74
C LEU A 568 -8.43 93.69 12.88
N LEU A 569 -7.91 94.06 14.05
CA LEU A 569 -8.75 94.52 15.17
C LEU A 569 -9.44 95.86 14.87
N LYS A 570 -8.72 96.83 14.27
CA LYS A 570 -9.30 98.11 13.81
C LYS A 570 -10.43 97.88 12.80
N ALA A 571 -10.20 97.02 11.80
CA ALA A 571 -11.21 96.69 10.79
C ALA A 571 -12.47 96.06 11.40
N SER A 572 -12.28 95.12 12.34
CA SER A 572 -13.38 94.47 13.09
C SER A 572 -14.22 95.47 13.91
N MET A 573 -13.61 96.53 14.45
CA MET A 573 -14.33 97.58 15.17
C MET A 573 -14.98 98.63 14.25
N GLY A 574 -14.30 99.05 13.17
CA GLY A 574 -14.85 100.01 12.20
C GLY A 574 -16.16 99.53 11.58
N SER A 575 -16.24 98.24 11.24
CA SER A 575 -17.45 97.60 10.68
C SER A 575 -18.66 97.57 11.64
N LYS A 576 -18.51 97.98 12.91
CA LYS A 576 -19.63 98.09 13.88
C LYS A 576 -20.15 99.52 14.06
N ILE A 577 -19.47 100.52 13.50
CA ILE A 577 -19.86 101.93 13.64
C ILE A 577 -20.80 102.33 12.50
N THR A 578 -20.54 101.85 11.28
CA THR A 578 -21.32 102.13 10.06
C THR A 578 -22.75 101.59 10.06
N THR A 579 -23.12 100.71 10.99
CA THR A 579 -24.44 100.08 11.06
C THR A 579 -25.44 100.79 11.98
N LYS A 580 -25.11 101.95 12.55
CA LYS A 580 -26.01 102.72 13.45
C LYS A 580 -26.72 103.93 12.84
N ASP A 581 -26.18 104.53 11.78
CA ASP A 581 -26.71 105.78 11.21
C ASP A 581 -27.70 105.58 10.05
N ALA A 582 -28.28 104.37 9.95
CA ALA A 582 -29.26 103.98 8.92
C ALA A 582 -30.70 103.84 9.47
N ALA A 583 -31.05 104.59 10.51
CA ALA A 583 -32.40 104.64 11.10
C ALA A 583 -33.10 105.98 10.79
N GLY A 584 -33.41 106.23 9.51
CA GLY A 584 -34.12 107.43 9.06
C GLY A 584 -35.51 107.54 9.72
N GLY A 585 -35.80 108.67 10.35
CA GLY A 585 -36.98 108.82 11.20
C GLY A 585 -38.31 108.99 10.45
N SER A 586 -39.34 108.24 10.86
CA SER A 586 -40.74 108.51 10.55
C SER A 586 -41.40 109.29 11.69
N ALA A 587 -41.54 110.60 11.55
CA ALA A 587 -42.23 111.42 12.55
C ALA A 587 -43.75 111.22 12.49
N SER A 588 -44.34 110.62 13.54
CA SER A 588 -45.79 110.57 13.73
C SER A 588 -46.21 111.40 14.94
N THR A 589 -47.04 112.42 14.72
CA THR A 589 -47.49 113.36 15.74
C THR A 589 -48.52 112.74 16.69
N SER A 590 -48.23 112.70 17.99
CA SER A 590 -49.23 112.43 19.04
C SER A 590 -48.99 113.32 20.25
N SER A 591 -49.86 114.31 20.43
CA SER A 591 -49.77 115.28 21.52
C SER A 591 -50.45 114.76 22.78
N LYS A 592 -49.76 114.81 23.93
CA LYS A 592 -50.38 114.79 25.26
C LYS A 592 -49.58 115.62 26.25
N SER A 593 -50.29 116.47 26.98
CA SER A 593 -49.73 117.44 27.92
C SER A 593 -49.30 116.77 29.23
N ARG A 594 -48.15 117.20 29.78
CA ARG A 594 -47.71 116.85 31.12
C ARG A 594 -48.24 117.87 32.12
N ALA A 595 -49.13 117.45 33.01
CA ALA A 595 -49.29 118.07 34.32
C ALA A 595 -48.36 117.36 35.32
N LEU A 596 -47.95 118.11 36.35
CA LEU A 596 -47.18 117.67 37.53
C LEU A 596 -48.05 117.99 38.77
N PRO A 597 -47.79 117.43 39.97
CA PRO A 597 -46.61 116.68 40.41
C PRO A 597 -46.61 115.19 40.00
#